data_AF-A0A4Q1JW31-F1
#
_entry.id   AF-A0A4Q1JW31-F1
#
_cell.length_a   1.000
_cell.length_b   1.000
_cell.length_c   1.000
_cell.angle_alpha   90.00
_cell.angle_beta   90.00
_cell.angle_gamma   90.00
#
_symmetry.space_group_name_H-M   'P 1'
#
loop_
_entity.id
_entity.type
_entity.pdbx_description
1 polymer ?
#
loop_
_entity_poly.entity_id
_entity_poly.type
_entity_poly.pdbx_seq_one_letter_code
_entity_poly.pdbx_strand_id
1 'polypeptide(L)'
;MSVVSCSSFTVPLDHPCLPGHFPGRPVVPGVVVLDHVLQALEAACGPLRGGLRLPQVKFLQPLLPGEPAQIVLEGAAPKWKFKVQRQDTLLASGELQAQGVAA
;
A
#
# COMPACT_ATOMS: atom_id res chain seq x y z
N MET A 1 18.57 4.51 -4.46
CA MET A 1 17.74 4.58 -3.23
C MET A 1 17.77 3.19 -2.62
N SER A 2 18.10 3.06 -1.34
CA SER A 2 18.11 1.73 -0.71
C SER A 2 16.68 1.30 -0.41
N VAL A 3 16.31 0.10 -0.85
CA VAL A 3 15.05 -0.54 -0.45
C VAL A 3 15.12 -0.81 1.04
N VAL A 4 14.10 -0.38 1.78
CA VAL A 4 14.02 -0.60 3.23
C VAL A 4 13.10 -1.78 3.59
N SER A 5 12.19 -2.16 2.69
CA SER A 5 11.37 -3.35 2.87
C SER A 5 10.78 -3.83 1.55
N CYS A 6 10.62 -5.15 1.43
CA CYS A 6 9.88 -5.79 0.36
C CYS A 6 9.01 -6.91 0.95
N SER A 7 7.70 -6.83 0.73
CA SER A 7 6.71 -7.77 1.26
C SER A 7 5.63 -8.06 0.23
N SER A 8 4.75 -9.03 0.50
CA SER A 8 3.65 -9.37 -0.39
C SER A 8 2.35 -9.58 0.39
N PHE A 9 1.23 -9.33 -0.26
CA PHE A 9 -0.11 -9.62 0.27
C PHE A 9 -1.04 -10.12 -0.83
N THR A 10 -2.12 -10.79 -0.40
CA THR A 10 -3.23 -11.21 -1.26
C THR A 10 -4.53 -10.95 -0.52
N VAL A 11 -5.48 -10.28 -1.17
CA VAL A 11 -6.84 -10.13 -0.62
C VAL A 11 -7.66 -11.33 -1.07
N PRO A 12 -8.18 -12.16 -0.16
CA PRO A 12 -8.89 -13.39 -0.53
C PRO A 12 -10.24 -13.08 -1.19
N LEU A 13 -10.78 -14.03 -1.96
CA LEU A 13 -12.01 -13.84 -2.76
C LEU A 13 -13.26 -13.60 -1.89
N ASP A 14 -13.23 -14.00 -0.63
CA ASP A 14 -14.30 -13.86 0.36
C ASP A 14 -14.09 -12.65 1.28
N HIS A 15 -13.11 -11.78 0.98
CA HIS A 15 -12.82 -10.63 1.82
C HIS A 15 -14.04 -9.68 1.91
N PRO A 16 -14.40 -9.21 3.12
CA PRO A 16 -15.61 -8.39 3.34
C PRO A 16 -15.58 -7.02 2.65
N CYS A 17 -14.46 -6.60 2.07
CA CYS A 17 -14.36 -5.37 1.29
C CYS A 17 -14.91 -5.49 -0.14
N LEU A 18 -15.18 -6.72 -0.62
CA LEU A 18 -15.51 -7.01 -2.01
C LEU A 18 -17.01 -6.92 -2.33
N PRO A 19 -17.96 -7.33 -1.45
CA PRO A 19 -19.38 -7.11 -1.70
C PRO A 19 -19.68 -5.64 -1.99
N GLY A 20 -20.23 -5.35 -3.16
CA GLY A 20 -20.50 -3.98 -3.62
C GLY A 20 -19.32 -3.24 -4.26
N HIS A 21 -18.12 -3.84 -4.33
CA HIS A 21 -16.93 -3.22 -4.92
C HIS A 21 -16.21 -4.12 -5.96
N PHE A 22 -16.75 -4.30 -7.16
CA PHE A 22 -18.05 -3.86 -7.67
C PHE A 22 -18.91 -5.08 -7.98
N PRO A 23 -20.26 -4.98 -7.94
CA PRO A 23 -21.13 -6.10 -8.26
C PRO A 23 -20.78 -6.73 -9.62
N GLY A 24 -20.55 -8.05 -9.64
CA GLY A 24 -20.19 -8.82 -10.84
C GLY A 24 -18.75 -8.64 -11.35
N ARG A 25 -18.01 -7.63 -10.87
CA ARG A 25 -16.62 -7.36 -11.26
C ARG A 25 -15.82 -6.83 -10.05
N PRO A 26 -15.51 -7.71 -9.08
CA PRO A 26 -14.85 -7.28 -7.85
C PRO A 26 -13.42 -6.79 -8.13
N VAL A 27 -13.06 -5.70 -7.45
CA VAL A 27 -11.71 -5.11 -7.48
C VAL A 27 -11.35 -4.76 -6.05
N VAL A 28 -10.11 -4.99 -5.64
CA VAL A 28 -9.65 -4.61 -4.31
C VAL A 28 -9.71 -3.08 -4.17
N PRO A 29 -10.40 -2.53 -3.16
CA PRO A 29 -10.45 -1.09 -2.94
C PRO A 29 -9.06 -0.50 -2.74
N GLY A 30 -8.80 0.69 -3.31
CA GLY A 30 -7.50 1.35 -3.19
C GLY A 30 -7.07 1.59 -1.75
N VAL A 31 -8.02 1.86 -0.85
CA VAL A 31 -7.76 2.02 0.59
C VAL A 31 -7.28 0.73 1.26
N VAL A 32 -7.73 -0.44 0.82
CA VAL A 32 -7.24 -1.74 1.33
C VAL A 32 -5.81 -1.99 0.87
N VAL A 33 -5.49 -1.61 -0.37
CA VAL A 33 -4.10 -1.64 -0.87
C VAL A 33 -3.20 -0.71 -0.06
N LEU A 34 -3.66 0.51 0.23
CA LEU A 34 -2.90 1.46 1.06
C LEU A 34 -2.71 0.96 2.48
N ASP A 35 -3.71 0.32 3.08
CA ASP A 35 -3.60 -0.26 4.42
C ASP A 35 -2.45 -1.27 4.52
N HIS A 36 -2.33 -2.17 3.53
CA HIS A 36 -1.18 -3.08 3.46
C HIS A 36 0.17 -2.38 3.28
N VAL A 37 0.22 -1.28 2.52
CA VAL A 37 1.43 -0.44 2.40
C VAL A 37 1.81 0.17 3.74
N LEU A 38 0.83 0.64 4.53
CA LEU A 38 1.08 1.20 5.86
C LEU A 38 1.57 0.14 6.84
N GLN A 39 0.93 -1.03 6.87
CA GLN A 39 1.36 -2.16 7.68
C GLN A 39 2.80 -2.58 7.33
N ALA A 40 3.15 -2.62 6.03
CA ALA A 40 4.51 -2.93 5.59
C ALA A 40 5.53 -1.87 6.04
N LEU A 41 5.14 -0.59 6.05
CA LEU A 41 6.00 0.50 6.53
C LEU A 41 6.21 0.42 8.05
N GLU A 42 5.14 0.20 8.81
CA GLU A 42 5.23 0.05 10.27
C GLU A 42 6.05 -1.17 10.68
N ALA A 43 5.92 -2.29 9.96
CA ALA A 43 6.75 -3.48 10.17
C ALA A 43 8.25 -3.21 9.92
N ALA A 44 8.57 -2.31 8.98
CA ALA A 44 9.95 -2.00 8.62
C ALA A 44 10.59 -0.93 9.52
N CYS A 45 9.82 0.05 9.98
CA CYS A 45 10.32 1.27 10.64
C CYS A 45 9.85 1.41 12.10
N GLY A 46 8.98 0.52 12.57
CA GLY A 46 8.28 0.65 13.85
C GLY A 46 7.04 1.54 13.77
N PRO A 47 6.30 1.70 14.89
CA PRO A 47 5.05 2.45 14.93
C PRO A 47 5.20 3.91 14.50
N LEU A 48 4.34 4.37 13.59
CA LEU A 48 4.35 5.74 13.08
C LEU A 48 3.61 6.68 14.04
N ARG A 49 4.32 7.19 15.05
CA ARG A 49 3.77 8.16 16.01
C ARG A 49 3.73 9.57 15.39
N GLY A 50 2.57 10.23 15.44
CA GLY A 50 2.39 11.59 14.91
C GLY A 50 1.53 11.69 13.64
N GLY A 51 1.11 10.54 13.09
CA GLY A 51 0.27 10.49 11.89
C GLY A 51 1.09 10.52 10.59
N LEU A 52 0.43 10.15 9.50
CA LEU A 52 1.07 9.98 8.20
C LEU A 52 0.27 10.74 7.14
N ARG A 53 0.96 11.43 6.25
CA ARG A 53 0.36 11.95 5.02
C ARG A 53 0.74 11.08 3.84
N LEU A 54 -0.15 11.04 2.86
CA LEU A 54 0.10 10.49 1.55
C LEU A 54 0.03 11.64 0.53
N PRO A 55 1.12 12.42 0.33
CA PRO A 55 1.11 13.59 -0.55
C PRO A 55 0.76 13.25 -2.00
N GLN A 56 1.01 12.01 -2.40
CA GLN A 56 0.67 11.50 -3.71
C GLN A 56 0.36 10.01 -3.63
N VAL A 57 -0.74 9.62 -4.27
CA VAL A 57 -1.10 8.23 -4.56
C VAL A 57 -1.60 8.15 -5.99
N LYS A 58 -1.14 7.15 -6.73
CA LYS A 58 -1.60 6.84 -8.09
C LYS A 58 -1.98 5.37 -8.14
N PHE A 59 -3.21 5.08 -8.57
CA PHE A 59 -3.69 3.74 -8.92
C PHE A 59 -3.72 3.64 -10.44
N LEU A 60 -2.84 2.80 -11.00
CA LEU A 60 -2.65 2.68 -12.45
C LEU A 60 -3.40 1.48 -13.04
N GLN A 61 -3.53 0.41 -12.26
CA GLN A 61 -4.21 -0.83 -12.64
C GLN A 61 -4.96 -1.38 -11.43
N PRO A 62 -6.12 -2.04 -11.63
CA PRO A 62 -6.83 -2.71 -10.56
C PRO A 62 -6.05 -3.92 -10.05
N LEU A 63 -6.14 -4.17 -8.75
CA LEU A 63 -5.80 -5.46 -8.14
C LEU A 63 -7.08 -6.29 -8.04
N LEU A 64 -7.09 -7.51 -8.55
CA LEU A 64 -8.23 -8.40 -8.43
C LEU A 64 -8.14 -9.26 -7.16
N PRO A 65 -9.27 -9.73 -6.60
CA PRO A 65 -9.25 -10.69 -5.50
C PRO A 65 -8.47 -11.96 -5.86
N GLY A 66 -7.70 -12.47 -4.92
CA GLY A 66 -6.85 -13.64 -5.10
C GLY A 66 -5.53 -13.38 -5.84
N GLU A 67 -5.33 -12.19 -6.43
CA GLU A 67 -4.05 -11.85 -7.05
C GLU A 67 -2.99 -11.48 -5.99
N PRO A 68 -1.77 -12.03 -6.07
CA PRO A 68 -0.67 -11.61 -5.23
C PRO A 68 -0.13 -10.24 -5.67
N ALA A 69 0.09 -9.36 -4.70
CA ALA A 69 0.71 -8.06 -4.90
C ALA A 69 1.97 -7.93 -4.03
N GLN A 70 3.05 -7.43 -4.63
CA GLN A 70 4.30 -7.13 -3.97
C GLN A 70 4.37 -5.64 -3.64
N ILE A 71 4.74 -5.32 -2.41
CA ILE A 71 5.01 -3.97 -1.92
C ILE A 71 6.53 -3.79 -1.88
N VAL A 72 7.00 -2.68 -2.44
CA VAL A 72 8.39 -2.23 -2.33
C VAL A 72 8.39 -0.86 -1.69
N LEU A 73 9.13 -0.73 -0.59
CA LEU A 73 9.32 0.52 0.14
C LEU A 73 10.76 0.98 0.01
N GLU A 74 10.94 2.25 -0.38
CA GLU A 74 12.23 2.89 -0.57
C GLU A 74 12.28 4.21 0.21
N GLY A 75 13.45 4.55 0.73
CA GLY A 75 13.66 5.80 1.47
C GLY A 75 13.79 5.59 2.98
N ALA A 76 13.66 6.66 3.74
CA ALA A 76 13.84 6.67 5.19
C ALA A 76 13.03 7.81 5.82
N ALA A 77 12.84 7.77 7.14
CA ALA A 77 12.12 8.83 7.82
C ALA A 77 12.69 10.22 7.49
N PRO A 78 11.84 11.23 7.23
CA PRO A 78 10.38 11.20 7.34
C PRO A 78 9.66 10.91 6.01
N LYS A 79 10.34 10.48 4.94
CA LYS A 79 9.76 10.32 3.60
C LYS A 79 10.10 8.99 2.93
N TRP A 80 9.07 8.30 2.46
CA TRP A 80 9.21 7.05 1.74
C TRP A 80 8.47 7.11 0.41
N LYS A 81 8.91 6.28 -0.52
CA LYS A 81 8.18 5.95 -1.73
C LYS A 81 7.72 4.51 -1.63
N PHE A 82 6.52 4.25 -2.17
CA PHE A 82 6.02 2.89 -2.29
C PHE A 82 5.67 2.57 -3.74
N LYS A 83 5.83 1.30 -4.09
CA LYS A 83 5.28 0.67 -5.29
C LYS A 83 4.53 -0.58 -4.88
N VAL A 84 3.37 -0.81 -5.50
CA VAL A 84 2.60 -2.05 -5.42
C VAL A 84 2.55 -2.64 -6.82
N GLN A 85 3.01 -3.86 -6.99
CA GLN A 85 3.17 -4.51 -8.28
C GLN A 85 2.60 -5.93 -8.26
N ARG A 86 1.99 -6.36 -9.36
CA ARG A 86 1.68 -7.78 -9.63
C ARG A 86 2.64 -8.22 -10.72
N GLN A 87 3.57 -9.11 -10.38
CA GLN A 87 4.71 -9.43 -11.25
C GLN A 87 5.39 -8.11 -11.70
N ASP A 88 5.53 -7.87 -13.00
CA ASP A 88 6.15 -6.65 -13.54
C ASP A 88 5.14 -5.51 -13.79
N THR A 89 3.86 -5.71 -13.47
CA THR A 89 2.82 -4.69 -13.66
C THR A 89 2.69 -3.79 -12.45
N LEU A 90 2.92 -2.49 -12.63
CA LEU A 90 2.69 -1.48 -11.59
C LEU A 90 1.19 -1.25 -11.36
N LEU A 91 0.72 -1.57 -10.17
CA LEU A 91 -0.68 -1.42 -9.75
C LEU A 91 -0.92 -0.06 -9.09
N ALA A 92 -0.07 0.28 -8.12
CA ALA A 92 -0.14 1.56 -7.42
C ALA A 92 1.25 2.07 -7.04
N SER A 93 1.38 3.38 -6.90
CA SER A 93 2.61 4.00 -6.39
C SER A 93 2.31 5.32 -5.70
N GLY A 94 3.24 5.79 -4.88
CA GLY A 94 3.07 7.06 -4.21
C GLY A 94 4.17 7.38 -3.21
N GLU A 95 3.90 8.41 -2.43
CA GLU A 95 4.79 8.92 -1.39
C GLU A 95 4.09 8.89 -0.03
N LEU A 96 4.86 8.56 1.00
CA LEU A 96 4.45 8.57 2.40
C LEU A 96 5.31 9.58 3.13
N GLN A 97 4.71 10.41 3.98
CA GLN A 97 5.41 11.39 4.78
C GLN A 97 4.94 11.35 6.23
N ALA A 98 5.85 11.00 7.14
CA ALA A 98 5.60 11.10 8.58
C ALA A 98 5.38 12.56 8.96
N GLN A 99 4.36 12.83 9.77
CA GLN A 99 4.19 14.12 10.41
C GLN A 99 5.01 14.12 11.69
N GLY A 100 5.80 15.17 11.91
CA GLY A 100 6.37 15.39 13.24
C GLY A 100 5.23 15.64 14.22
N VAL A 101 5.34 15.10 15.44
CA VAL A 101 4.48 15.54 16.54
C VAL A 101 4.77 17.02 16.72
N ALA A 102 3.77 17.89 16.46
CA ALA A 102 3.87 19.27 16.90
C ALA A 102 4.04 19.21 18.43
N ALA A 103 5.20 19.68 18.90
CA ALA A 103 5.52 19.77 20.32
C ALA A 103 4.49 20.62 21.07
#